data_AF-A0A1J1I2S1-F1
#
_entry.id   AF-A0A1J1I2S1-F1
#
_cell.length_a   1.000
_cell.length_b   1.000
_cell.length_c   1.000
_cell.angle_alpha   90.00
_cell.angle_beta   90.00
_cell.angle_gamma   90.00
#
_symmetry.space_group_name_H-M   'P 1'
#
loop_
_entity.id
_entity.type
_entity.pdbx_description
1 polymer ?
#
loop_
_entity_poly.entity_id
_entity_poly.type
_entity_poly.pdbx_seq_one_letter_code
_entity_poly.pdbx_strand_id
1 'polypeptide(L)'
;MGKPSESSSPFRVIPIHYARELIDETIKLINEEWPRSIGARMWSLESSNDNLPTCLVLTNPTNWEANDGVTKDTPRVLAHLKLTPIPSNPSACFIESVVVWKSLRGKGIGRFLMNEAENYCKYKLKLEEIYLSTTDKEDFYLKLGYEPCPPVSIFGGPCNGSFRPVTKKKYMKKVLTEPSDDEQC
;
A
#
# COMPACT_ATOMS: atom_id res chain seq x y z
N MET A 1 11.64 -38.09 -10.90
CA MET A 1 12.14 -36.73 -11.19
C MET A 1 11.10 -35.75 -10.70
N GLY A 2 11.46 -34.94 -9.70
CA GLY A 2 10.53 -34.13 -8.92
C GLY A 2 9.88 -33.01 -9.74
N LYS A 3 8.59 -32.79 -9.52
CA LYS A 3 7.93 -31.55 -9.92
C LYS A 3 8.50 -30.41 -9.06
N PRO A 4 8.80 -29.23 -9.63
CA PRO A 4 9.10 -28.06 -8.82
C PRO A 4 7.85 -27.67 -8.03
N SER A 5 7.98 -27.61 -6.71
CA SER A 5 6.98 -27.08 -5.81
C SER A 5 6.99 -25.56 -5.92
N GLU A 6 6.26 -24.99 -6.89
CA GLU A 6 5.86 -23.58 -6.82
C GLU A 6 4.83 -23.43 -5.71
N SER A 7 5.27 -22.97 -4.54
CA SER A 7 4.36 -22.43 -3.53
C SER A 7 3.80 -21.10 -4.05
N SER A 8 2.82 -21.17 -4.95
CA SER A 8 2.10 -19.97 -5.40
C SER A 8 1.37 -19.38 -4.20
N SER A 9 1.76 -18.16 -3.80
CA SER A 9 1.08 -17.46 -2.72
C SER A 9 -0.41 -17.36 -3.06
N PRO A 10 -1.33 -17.66 -2.12
CA PRO A 10 -2.77 -17.57 -2.36
C PRO A 10 -3.25 -16.12 -2.52
N PHE A 11 -2.34 -15.14 -2.46
CA PHE A 11 -2.67 -13.74 -2.61
C PHE A 11 -1.87 -13.10 -3.74
N ARG A 12 -2.48 -12.11 -4.39
CA ARG A 12 -1.84 -11.28 -5.43
C ARG A 12 -2.13 -9.81 -5.16
N VAL A 13 -1.11 -8.98 -5.31
CA VAL A 13 -1.27 -7.52 -5.35
C VAL A 13 -1.36 -7.07 -6.79
N ILE A 14 -2.40 -6.31 -7.12
CA ILE A 14 -2.66 -5.81 -8.46
C ILE A 14 -2.94 -4.30 -8.43
N PRO A 15 -2.46 -3.53 -9.41
CA PRO A 15 -2.88 -2.14 -9.57
C PRO A 15 -4.36 -2.05 -9.95
N ILE A 16 -5.12 -1.19 -9.27
CA ILE A 16 -6.59 -1.13 -9.42
C ILE A 16 -7.03 -0.72 -10.83
N HIS A 17 -6.19 0.01 -11.58
CA HIS A 17 -6.50 0.43 -12.95
C HIS A 17 -6.53 -0.76 -13.94
N TYR A 18 -5.96 -1.90 -13.57
CA TYR A 18 -6.08 -3.16 -14.30
C TYR A 18 -7.24 -4.06 -13.82
N ALA A 19 -7.92 -3.68 -12.73
CA ALA A 19 -8.99 -4.47 -12.12
C ALA A 19 -10.14 -3.54 -11.66
N ARG A 20 -10.74 -2.82 -12.62
CA ARG A 20 -11.77 -1.80 -12.35
C ARG A 20 -13.02 -2.36 -11.66
N GLU A 21 -13.32 -3.65 -11.83
CA GLU A 21 -14.39 -4.35 -11.14
C GLU A 21 -14.21 -4.42 -9.62
N LEU A 22 -13.00 -4.20 -9.10
CA LEU A 22 -12.71 -4.19 -7.67
C LEU A 22 -12.89 -2.80 -7.03
N ILE A 23 -13.18 -1.76 -7.82
CA ILE A 23 -13.26 -0.38 -7.35
C ILE A 23 -14.33 -0.24 -6.26
N ASP A 24 -15.56 -0.70 -6.50
CA ASP A 24 -16.66 -0.54 -5.55
C ASP A 24 -16.38 -1.21 -4.20
N GLU A 25 -15.74 -2.39 -4.23
CA GLU A 25 -15.37 -3.10 -3.02
C GLU A 25 -14.21 -2.42 -2.29
N THR A 26 -13.25 -1.86 -3.04
CA THR A 26 -12.17 -1.05 -2.48
C THR A 26 -12.71 0.22 -1.82
N ILE A 27 -13.72 0.87 -2.41
CA ILE A 27 -14.40 2.03 -1.81
C ILE A 27 -15.03 1.64 -0.47
N LYS A 28 -15.73 0.49 -0.42
CA LYS A 28 -16.34 -0.03 0.82
C LYS A 28 -15.28 -0.26 1.91
N LEU A 29 -14.18 -0.95 1.57
CA LEU A 29 -13.07 -1.21 2.48
C LEU A 29 -12.50 0.09 3.08
N ILE A 30 -12.18 1.08 2.25
CA ILE A 30 -11.58 2.34 2.73
C ILE A 30 -12.59 3.13 3.59
N ASN A 31 -13.86 3.14 3.21
CA ASN A 31 -14.89 3.88 3.94
C ASN A 31 -15.28 3.23 5.28
N GLU A 32 -15.09 1.93 5.46
CA GLU A 32 -15.27 1.29 6.78
C GLU A 32 -14.22 1.76 7.81
N GLU A 33 -13.02 2.13 7.36
CA GLU A 33 -12.00 2.68 8.23
C GLU A 33 -12.08 4.20 8.36
N TRP A 34 -12.30 4.90 7.24
CA TRP A 34 -12.36 6.37 7.18
C TRP A 34 -13.54 6.82 6.32
N PRO A 35 -14.72 7.08 6.90
CA PRO A 35 -15.90 7.47 6.13
C PRO A 35 -15.70 8.77 5.32
N ARG A 36 -15.89 8.70 4.00
CA ARG A 36 -15.94 9.84 3.06
C ARG A 36 -16.97 9.56 1.95
N SER A 37 -17.29 10.56 1.13
CA SER A 37 -18.19 10.38 0.00
C SER A 37 -17.64 9.36 -1.00
N ILE A 38 -18.54 8.57 -1.59
CA ILE A 38 -18.20 7.58 -2.64
C ILE A 38 -17.47 8.26 -3.79
N GLY A 39 -17.94 9.42 -4.26
CA GLY A 39 -17.31 10.19 -5.33
C GLY A 39 -15.86 10.58 -5.03
N ALA A 40 -15.53 10.94 -3.77
CA ALA A 40 -14.15 11.26 -3.41
C ALA A 40 -13.25 10.02 -3.41
N ARG A 41 -13.77 8.85 -3.02
CA ARG A 41 -13.04 7.57 -3.08
C ARG A 41 -12.83 7.12 -4.52
N MET A 42 -13.88 7.20 -5.34
CA MET A 42 -13.83 6.93 -6.77
C MET A 42 -12.75 7.76 -7.45
N TRP A 43 -12.79 9.09 -7.28
CA TRP A 43 -11.81 9.99 -7.88
C TRP A 43 -10.36 9.64 -7.47
N SER A 44 -10.13 9.28 -6.21
CA SER A 44 -8.80 8.83 -5.77
C SER A 44 -8.36 7.53 -6.44
N LEU A 45 -9.26 6.55 -6.61
CA LEU A 45 -8.93 5.27 -7.25
C LEU A 45 -8.75 5.43 -8.76
N GLU A 46 -9.54 6.27 -9.41
CA GLU A 46 -9.44 6.58 -10.84
C GLU A 46 -8.17 7.35 -11.21
N SER A 47 -7.53 8.03 -10.24
CA SER A 47 -6.21 8.65 -10.45
C SER A 47 -5.06 7.64 -10.63
N SER A 48 -5.31 6.36 -10.33
CA SER A 48 -4.32 5.29 -10.42
C SER A 48 -3.82 5.09 -11.85
N ASN A 49 -2.50 5.04 -12.04
CA ASN A 49 -1.85 4.76 -13.32
C ASN A 49 -0.56 3.94 -13.12
N ASP A 50 0.12 3.58 -14.22
CA ASP A 50 1.34 2.76 -14.22
C ASP A 50 2.54 3.40 -13.51
N ASN A 51 2.54 4.72 -13.32
CA ASN A 51 3.58 5.49 -12.66
C ASN A 51 3.17 5.86 -11.23
N LEU A 52 2.86 7.14 -10.99
CA LEU A 52 2.35 7.63 -9.72
C LEU A 52 1.29 8.71 -10.00
N PRO A 53 0.18 8.75 -9.25
CA PRO A 53 -0.17 7.85 -8.16
C PRO A 53 -0.61 6.45 -8.65
N THR A 54 -0.36 5.42 -7.85
CA THR A 54 -0.82 4.05 -8.11
C THR A 54 -1.56 3.51 -6.89
N CYS A 55 -2.80 3.08 -7.09
CA CYS A 55 -3.58 2.38 -6.08
C CYS A 55 -3.40 0.88 -6.25
N LEU A 56 -2.88 0.21 -5.22
CA LEU A 56 -2.70 -1.23 -5.18
C LEU A 56 -3.80 -1.89 -4.33
N VAL A 57 -4.24 -3.06 -4.74
CA VAL A 57 -5.18 -3.90 -3.99
C VAL A 57 -4.67 -5.32 -3.88
N LEU A 58 -4.87 -5.91 -2.71
CA LEU A 58 -4.58 -7.32 -2.46
C LEU A 58 -5.85 -8.13 -2.66
N THR A 59 -5.77 -9.16 -3.49
CA THR A 59 -6.87 -10.09 -3.77
C THR A 59 -6.40 -11.54 -3.63
N ASN A 60 -7.35 -12.47 -3.55
CA ASN A 60 -7.08 -13.91 -3.66
C ASN A 60 -7.57 -14.39 -5.04
N PRO A 61 -6.71 -14.99 -5.89
CA PRO A 61 -7.11 -15.54 -7.20
C PRO A 61 -8.25 -16.56 -7.12
N THR A 62 -8.35 -17.34 -6.04
CA THR A 62 -9.46 -18.30 -5.90
C THR A 62 -10.81 -17.59 -5.71
N ASN A 63 -10.79 -16.37 -5.16
CA ASN A 63 -11.97 -15.52 -5.03
C ASN A 63 -12.24 -14.67 -6.28
N TRP A 64 -11.28 -14.66 -7.22
CA TRP A 64 -11.36 -13.95 -8.48
C TRP A 64 -12.07 -14.78 -9.56
N GLU A 65 -11.79 -16.09 -9.63
CA GLU A 65 -12.36 -16.99 -10.65
C GLU A 65 -13.71 -17.63 -10.24
N ALA A 66 -14.02 -17.65 -8.95
CA ALA A 66 -15.27 -18.21 -8.46
C ALA A 66 -16.44 -17.24 -8.67
N ASN A 67 -17.03 -17.27 -9.88
CA ASN A 67 -18.40 -16.83 -10.11
C ASN A 67 -19.45 -17.77 -9.45
N ASP A 68 -18.99 -18.83 -8.77
CA ASP A 68 -19.84 -19.85 -8.17
C ASP A 68 -19.33 -20.18 -6.76
N GLY A 69 -19.93 -19.53 -5.74
CA GLY A 69 -19.93 -20.08 -4.39
C GLY A 69 -18.65 -20.01 -3.54
N VAL A 70 -17.79 -18.97 -3.66
CA VAL A 70 -16.99 -18.59 -2.48
C VAL A 70 -17.98 -18.33 -1.36
N THR A 71 -17.73 -18.94 -0.20
CA THR A 71 -18.49 -18.70 1.04
C THR A 71 -18.81 -17.20 1.12
N LYS A 72 -20.09 -16.83 1.17
CA LYS A 72 -20.62 -15.44 1.06
C LYS A 72 -19.89 -14.38 1.91
N ASP A 73 -19.00 -14.78 2.80
CA ASP A 73 -18.37 -14.01 3.84
C ASP A 73 -16.91 -13.57 3.56
N THR A 74 -16.26 -14.02 2.48
CA THR A 74 -14.87 -13.59 2.18
C THR A 74 -14.83 -12.54 1.06
N PRO A 75 -14.32 -11.31 1.32
CA PRO A 75 -14.24 -10.26 0.30
C PRO A 75 -13.24 -10.62 -0.81
N ARG A 76 -13.46 -10.12 -2.04
CA ARG A 76 -12.50 -10.23 -3.16
C ARG A 76 -11.32 -9.29 -2.95
N VAL A 77 -11.54 -8.11 -2.34
CA VAL A 77 -10.49 -7.15 -1.96
C VAL A 77 -10.17 -7.36 -0.49
N LEU A 78 -8.95 -7.79 -0.17
CA LEU A 78 -8.55 -8.07 1.21
C LEU A 78 -7.92 -6.85 1.89
N ALA A 79 -7.19 -6.05 1.10
CA ALA A 79 -6.45 -4.89 1.57
C ALA A 79 -6.18 -3.90 0.42
N HIS A 80 -5.88 -2.66 0.77
CA HIS A 80 -5.58 -1.57 -0.17
C HIS A 80 -4.48 -0.67 0.37
N LEU A 81 -3.69 -0.09 -0.54
CA LEU A 81 -2.89 1.10 -0.29
C LEU A 81 -2.75 1.95 -1.56
N LYS A 82 -2.33 3.20 -1.38
CA LYS A 82 -2.04 4.14 -2.46
C LYS A 82 -0.60 4.61 -2.39
N LEU A 83 0.09 4.57 -3.53
CA LEU A 83 1.39 5.19 -3.76
C LEU A 83 1.16 6.57 -4.38
N THR A 84 1.74 7.61 -3.82
CA THR A 84 1.58 9.00 -4.26
C THR A 84 2.97 9.62 -4.49
N PRO A 85 3.16 10.44 -5.53
CA PRO A 85 4.46 11.06 -5.79
C PRO A 85 4.81 12.09 -4.72
N ILE A 86 6.10 12.24 -4.44
CA ILE A 86 6.64 13.31 -3.61
C ILE A 86 7.28 14.36 -4.54
N PRO A 87 6.67 15.54 -4.73
CA PRO A 87 7.17 16.52 -5.70
C PRO A 87 8.63 16.94 -5.49
N SER A 88 9.09 16.96 -4.23
CA SER A 88 10.45 17.32 -3.87
C SER A 88 11.46 16.17 -3.99
N ASN A 89 11.00 14.93 -4.18
CA ASN A 89 11.87 13.75 -4.29
C ASN A 89 11.29 12.75 -5.31
N PRO A 90 11.70 12.84 -6.59
CA PRO A 90 11.24 11.92 -7.64
C PRO A 90 11.68 10.47 -7.50
N SER A 91 12.73 10.16 -6.72
CA SER A 91 13.16 8.78 -6.46
C SER A 91 12.40 8.12 -5.30
N ALA A 92 11.41 8.81 -4.73
CA ALA A 92 10.62 8.32 -3.62
C ALA A 92 9.11 8.44 -3.85
N CYS A 93 8.35 7.64 -3.11
CA CYS A 93 6.89 7.78 -3.03
C CYS A 93 6.42 7.86 -1.58
N PHE A 94 5.18 8.32 -1.43
CA PHE A 94 4.47 8.33 -0.16
C PHE A 94 3.35 7.30 -0.19
N ILE A 95 3.33 6.40 0.79
CA ILE A 95 2.25 5.44 1.00
C ILE A 95 1.14 6.10 1.81
N GLU A 96 -0.07 6.05 1.26
CA GLU A 96 -1.30 6.53 1.86
C GLU A 96 -2.35 5.42 1.97
N SER A 97 -3.33 5.63 2.85
CA SER A 97 -4.55 4.82 2.93
C SER A 97 -4.32 3.30 3.03
N VAL A 98 -3.29 2.86 3.77
CA VAL A 98 -3.04 1.43 4.03
C VAL A 98 -4.15 0.88 4.91
N VAL A 99 -4.93 -0.06 4.38
CA VAL A 99 -6.08 -0.62 5.08
C VAL A 99 -6.27 -2.09 4.78
N VAL A 100 -6.66 -2.84 5.80
CA VAL A 100 -7.06 -4.26 5.75
C VAL A 100 -8.42 -4.36 6.42
N TRP A 101 -9.32 -5.20 5.88
CA TRP A 101 -10.60 -5.49 6.53
C TRP A 101 -10.40 -5.89 7.99
N LYS A 102 -11.23 -5.37 8.89
CA LYS A 102 -11.11 -5.60 10.34
C LYS A 102 -11.08 -7.09 10.69
N SER A 103 -11.90 -7.90 10.03
CA SER A 103 -11.97 -9.36 10.17
C SER A 103 -10.73 -10.13 9.70
N LEU A 104 -9.84 -9.49 8.95
CA LEU A 104 -8.61 -10.07 8.38
C LEU A 104 -7.34 -9.55 9.06
N ARG A 105 -7.45 -8.64 10.03
CA ARG A 105 -6.30 -8.13 10.81
C ARG A 105 -5.68 -9.24 11.65
N GLY A 106 -4.39 -9.13 11.93
CA GLY A 106 -3.62 -10.14 12.68
C GLY A 106 -3.26 -11.40 11.89
N LYS A 107 -3.72 -11.55 10.64
CA LYS A 107 -3.46 -12.73 9.78
C LYS A 107 -2.28 -12.56 8.81
N GLY A 108 -1.40 -11.58 9.04
CA GLY A 108 -0.25 -11.30 8.17
C GLY A 108 -0.56 -10.57 6.85
N ILE A 109 -1.84 -10.33 6.53
CA ILE A 109 -2.30 -9.67 5.29
C ILE A 109 -1.64 -8.29 5.06
N GLY A 110 -1.57 -7.45 6.10
CA GLY A 110 -0.93 -6.13 5.99
C GLY A 110 0.57 -6.21 5.73
N ARG A 111 1.27 -7.18 6.33
CA ARG A 111 2.71 -7.42 6.08
C ARG A 111 2.92 -7.85 4.63
N PHE A 112 2.09 -8.76 4.12
CA PHE A 112 2.16 -9.21 2.73
C PHE A 112 1.93 -8.04 1.77
N LEU A 113 0.88 -7.23 1.99
CA LEU A 113 0.60 -6.06 1.16
C LEU A 113 1.79 -5.08 1.12
N MET A 114 2.39 -4.77 2.27
CA MET A 114 3.53 -3.83 2.33
C MET A 114 4.76 -4.38 1.62
N ASN A 115 5.10 -5.66 1.82
CA ASN A 115 6.23 -6.29 1.14
C ASN A 115 6.07 -6.27 -0.40
N GLU A 116 4.87 -6.59 -0.88
CA GLU A 116 4.57 -6.54 -2.32
C GLU A 116 4.58 -5.12 -2.86
N ALA A 117 4.13 -4.13 -2.09
CA ALA A 117 4.23 -2.73 -2.48
C ALA A 117 5.68 -2.23 -2.51
N GLU A 118 6.54 -2.67 -1.59
CA GLU A 118 7.98 -2.41 -1.60
C GLU A 118 8.65 -3.00 -2.84
N ASN A 119 8.35 -4.26 -3.16
CA ASN A 119 8.81 -4.91 -4.38
C ASN A 119 8.30 -4.17 -5.64
N TYR A 120 7.05 -3.73 -5.65
CA TYR A 120 6.48 -2.95 -6.75
C TYR A 120 7.23 -1.63 -6.92
N CYS A 121 7.45 -0.88 -5.85
CA CYS A 121 8.21 0.38 -5.88
C CYS A 121 9.63 0.17 -6.40
N LYS A 122 10.33 -0.85 -5.90
CA LYS A 122 11.72 -1.15 -6.27
C LYS A 122 11.85 -1.62 -7.72
N TYR A 123 11.10 -2.65 -8.10
CA TYR A 123 11.33 -3.35 -9.37
C TYR A 123 10.52 -2.78 -10.53
N LYS A 124 9.30 -2.26 -10.29
CA LYS A 124 8.45 -1.69 -11.34
C LYS A 124 8.64 -0.18 -11.46
N LEU A 125 8.55 0.56 -10.36
CA LEU A 125 8.66 2.03 -10.37
C LEU A 125 10.11 2.54 -10.30
N LYS A 126 11.08 1.68 -9.98
CA LYS A 126 12.50 2.04 -9.82
C LYS A 126 12.74 3.13 -8.77
N LEU A 127 11.98 3.08 -7.68
CA LEU A 127 12.13 3.99 -6.54
C LEU A 127 13.17 3.47 -5.55
N GLU A 128 13.78 4.39 -4.82
CA GLU A 128 14.83 4.15 -3.84
C GLU A 128 14.32 4.22 -2.40
N GLU A 129 13.30 5.03 -2.15
CA GLU A 129 12.76 5.26 -0.81
C GLU A 129 11.23 5.26 -0.79
N ILE A 130 10.68 4.83 0.34
CA ILE A 130 9.25 4.91 0.65
C ILE A 130 9.06 5.70 1.93
N TYR A 131 8.10 6.62 1.92
CA TYR A 131 7.68 7.40 3.07
C TYR A 131 6.24 7.08 3.43
N LEU A 132 5.89 7.21 4.70
CA LEU A 132 4.51 7.16 5.17
C LEU A 132 4.33 8.01 6.42
N SER A 133 3.08 8.19 6.82
CA SER A 133 2.75 8.71 8.14
C SER A 133 1.73 7.83 8.83
N THR A 134 1.83 7.75 10.15
CA THR A 134 0.90 6.99 10.99
C THR A 134 0.60 7.75 12.28
N THR A 135 -0.58 7.52 12.84
CA THR A 135 -0.98 8.09 14.14
C THR A 135 -0.83 7.09 15.29
N ASP A 136 -0.93 5.79 15.00
CA ASP A 136 -1.13 4.75 16.01
C ASP A 136 -0.58 3.36 15.60
N LYS A 137 0.08 3.23 14.43
CA LYS A 137 0.62 1.96 13.92
C LYS A 137 2.14 1.96 13.73
N GLU A 138 2.85 2.80 14.47
CA GLU A 138 4.32 2.89 14.40
C GLU A 138 5.01 1.53 14.60
N ASP A 139 4.65 0.79 15.64
CA ASP A 139 5.22 -0.54 15.93
C ASP A 139 5.05 -1.55 14.78
N PHE A 140 3.98 -1.42 13.99
CA PHE A 140 3.79 -2.27 12.82
C PHE A 140 4.83 -1.96 11.74
N TYR A 141 5.07 -0.68 11.46
CA TYR A 141 6.05 -0.25 10.46
C TYR A 141 7.50 -0.43 10.93
N LEU A 142 7.80 -0.24 12.22
CA LEU A 142 9.10 -0.59 12.82
C LEU A 142 9.44 -2.06 12.55
N LYS A 143 8.48 -2.98 12.74
CA LYS A 143 8.65 -4.43 12.47
C LYS A 143 8.82 -4.78 10.98
N LEU A 144 8.55 -3.82 10.09
CA LEU A 144 8.79 -3.95 8.64
C LEU A 144 10.10 -3.28 8.21
N GLY A 145 10.86 -2.69 9.15
CA GLY A 145 12.11 -2.00 8.87
C GLY A 145 11.95 -0.56 8.41
N TYR A 146 10.81 0.08 8.71
CA TYR A 146 10.69 1.53 8.57
C TYR A 146 11.27 2.20 9.80
N GLU A 147 11.88 3.35 9.60
CA GLU A 147 12.51 4.16 10.64
C GLU A 147 11.82 5.53 10.75
N PRO A 148 11.71 6.12 11.95
CA PRO A 148 11.18 7.47 12.11
C PRO A 148 11.98 8.51 11.28
N CYS A 149 11.28 9.45 10.64
CA CYS A 149 11.90 10.50 9.85
C CYS A 149 11.22 11.86 10.04
N PRO A 150 11.84 12.96 9.59
CA PRO A 150 11.18 14.26 9.53
C PRO A 150 9.92 14.25 8.64
N PRO A 151 8.96 15.17 8.86
CA PRO A 151 7.78 15.30 8.02
C PRO A 151 8.11 15.55 6.54
N VAL A 152 7.36 14.89 5.66
CA VAL A 152 7.45 15.05 4.20
C VAL A 152 6.14 15.62 3.65
N SER A 153 6.25 16.54 2.69
CA SER A 153 5.09 17.10 1.97
C SER A 153 4.88 16.39 0.64
N ILE A 154 3.65 15.93 0.42
CA ILE A 154 3.18 15.42 -0.88
C ILE A 154 2.49 16.51 -1.72
N PHE A 155 2.37 17.73 -1.18
CA PHE A 155 1.80 18.88 -1.88
C PHE A 155 2.93 19.82 -2.30
N GLY A 156 2.98 20.19 -3.59
CA GLY A 156 4.05 20.96 -4.22
C GLY A 156 4.11 22.45 -3.87
N GLY A 157 3.94 22.81 -2.59
CA GLY A 157 4.09 24.16 -2.08
C GLY A 157 5.18 24.24 -1.00
N PRO A 158 5.85 25.40 -0.83
CA PRO A 158 6.76 25.58 0.30
C PRO A 158 5.99 25.39 1.60
N CYS A 159 6.63 24.77 2.59
CA CYS A 159 6.12 24.63 3.96
C CYS A 159 6.08 25.99 4.70
N ASN A 160 5.62 27.06 4.06
CA ASN A 160 5.46 28.40 4.63
C ASN A 160 4.02 28.60 5.08
N GLY A 161 3.62 27.81 6.07
CA GLY A 161 2.39 28.02 6.81
C GLY A 161 2.69 27.64 8.24
N SER A 162 2.42 28.56 9.18
CA SER A 162 2.54 28.32 10.62
C SER A 162 2.12 26.89 10.95
N PHE A 163 3.09 26.02 11.26
CA PHE A 163 2.79 24.65 11.69
C PHE A 163 1.95 24.78 12.95
N ARG A 164 0.63 24.63 12.80
CA ARG A 164 -0.22 24.33 13.96
C ARG A 164 0.25 22.96 14.45
N PRO A 165 0.81 22.83 15.66
CA PRO A 165 1.35 21.57 16.17
C PRO A 165 0.21 20.63 16.59
N VAL A 166 -0.63 20.22 15.63
CA VAL A 166 -1.92 19.55 15.89
C VAL A 166 -1.99 18.15 15.26
N THR A 167 -1.00 17.72 14.49
CA THR A 167 -1.01 16.37 13.94
C THR A 167 -0.14 15.44 14.78
N LYS A 168 -0.76 14.47 15.47
CA LYS A 168 -0.09 13.31 16.11
C LYS A 168 0.60 12.38 15.10
N LYS A 169 0.85 12.84 13.88
CA LYS A 169 1.36 12.03 12.79
C LYS A 169 2.87 11.85 12.97
N LYS A 170 3.28 10.61 13.12
CA LYS A 170 4.69 10.20 13.06
C LYS A 170 4.99 9.83 11.61
N TYR A 171 6.07 10.38 11.08
CA TYR A 171 6.54 10.09 9.74
C TYR A 171 7.61 9.01 9.82
N MET A 172 7.58 8.11 8.86
CA MET A 172 8.51 6.99 8.79
C MET A 172 8.97 6.79 7.36
N LYS A 173 10.20 6.31 7.17
CA LYS A 173 10.75 6.00 5.88
C LYS A 173 11.43 4.65 5.85
N LYS A 174 11.57 4.08 4.66
CA LYS A 174 12.36 2.88 4.40
C LYS A 174 13.11 3.05 3.10
N VAL A 175 14.40 2.74 3.12
CA VAL A 175 15.24 2.66 1.92
C VAL A 175 15.07 1.27 1.31
N LEU A 176 14.92 1.19 -0.01
CA LEU A 176 14.67 -0.04 -0.77
C LEU A 176 15.95 -0.70 -1.30
N THR A 177 17.13 -0.25 -0.84
CA THR A 177 18.44 -0.73 -1.29
C THR A 177 18.60 -2.24 -1.13
N GLU A 178 19.38 -2.85 -2.02
CA GLU A 178 19.96 -4.17 -1.77
C GLU A 178 20.83 -4.10 -0.50
N PRO A 179 20.94 -5.17 0.30
CA PRO A 179 22.12 -5.31 1.15
C PRO A 179 23.33 -5.18 0.24
N SER A 180 24.23 -4.24 0.53
CA SER A 180 25.54 -4.19 -0.10
C SER A 180 26.18 -5.56 0.04
N ASP A 181 26.68 -6.13 -1.07
CA ASP A 181 27.45 -7.38 -1.11
C ASP A 181 28.79 -7.31 -0.33
N ASP A 182 28.96 -6.34 0.57
CA ASP A 182 30.16 -6.10 1.37
C ASP A 182 30.21 -6.95 2.66
N GLU A 183 29.33 -7.93 2.83
CA GLU A 183 29.37 -8.91 3.93
C GLU A 183 29.54 -10.37 3.46
N GLN A 184 30.17 -10.58 2.29
CA GLN A 184 30.65 -11.88 1.83
C GLN A 184 32.05 -11.79 1.18
N CYS A 185 33.07 -11.55 2.01
CA CYS A 185 34.42 -12.17 2.05
C CYS A 185 35.44 -11.25 2.73
#